data_AF-A0AA96FFP5-F1
#
_entry.id   AF-A0AA96FFP5-F1
#
_cell.length_a   1.000
_cell.length_b   1.000
_cell.length_c   1.000
_cell.angle_alpha   90.00
_cell.angle_beta   90.00
_cell.angle_gamma   90.00
#
_symmetry.space_group_name_H-M   'P 1'
#
loop_
_entity.id
_entity.type
_entity.pdbx_description
1 polymer ?
#
loop_
_entity_poly.entity_id
_entity_poly.type
_entity_poly.pdbx_seq_one_letter_code
_entity_poly.pdbx_strand_id
1 'polypeptide(L)'
;MRDLAVGAGVDQTQIDALADGSVTFDEYEQAIRATITCMRDAGIEVDDDQVDYHRPFPEIPYTFAGEVEGVLDGDQTLAVADGCIETYSQYVDMAYQTDAAAQEAIDAYFVQVRDEFIACLEDQGQTVDPDATDDELRQAAVAAMATFDGPNCFTVTGAR
;
A
#
# COMPACT_ATOMS: atom_id res chain seq x y z
N MET A 1 14.66 -9.58 3.09
CA MET A 1 14.59 -8.11 3.07
C MET A 1 15.83 -7.46 3.68
N ARG A 2 16.22 -7.77 4.92
CA ARG A 2 17.40 -7.17 5.58
C ARG A 2 18.70 -7.17 4.75
N ASP A 3 19.07 -8.30 4.16
CA ASP A 3 20.31 -8.38 3.37
C ASP A 3 20.28 -7.49 2.11
N LEU A 4 19.09 -7.29 1.53
CA LEU A 4 18.90 -6.35 0.41
C LEU A 4 19.05 -4.90 0.89
N ALA A 5 18.43 -4.55 2.02
CA ALA A 5 18.56 -3.23 2.64
C ALA A 5 20.03 -2.88 2.95
N VAL A 6 20.78 -3.81 3.55
CA VAL A 6 22.23 -3.65 3.81
C VAL A 6 23.01 -3.46 2.50
N GLY A 7 22.71 -4.25 1.47
CA GLY A 7 23.37 -4.16 0.17
C GLY A 7 23.07 -2.85 -0.58
N ALA A 8 21.88 -2.28 -0.37
CA ALA A 8 21.45 -1.01 -0.95
C ALA A 8 21.96 0.23 -0.18
N GLY A 9 22.52 0.04 1.02
CA GLY A 9 23.06 1.15 1.82
C GLY A 9 21.99 2.12 2.32
N VAL A 10 20.78 1.62 2.59
CA VAL A 10 19.66 2.42 3.10
C VAL A 10 19.88 2.88 4.55
N ASP A 11 18.98 3.70 5.07
CA ASP A 11 19.06 4.18 6.45
C ASP A 11 19.07 3.03 7.47
N GLN A 12 19.82 3.23 8.57
CA GLN A 12 19.98 2.22 9.62
C GLN A 12 18.65 1.82 10.24
N THR A 13 17.67 2.72 10.27
CA THR A 13 16.32 2.45 10.79
C THR A 13 15.62 1.34 10.01
N GLN A 14 15.80 1.25 8.67
CA GLN A 14 15.25 0.13 7.89
C GLN A 14 15.96 -1.18 8.21
N ILE A 15 17.28 -1.15 8.43
CA ILE A 15 18.05 -2.35 8.76
C ILE A 15 17.62 -2.90 10.13
N ASP A 16 17.37 -2.01 11.08
CA ASP A 16 16.96 -2.35 12.45
C ASP A 16 15.52 -2.90 12.47
N ALA A 17 14.59 -2.26 11.76
CA ALA A 17 13.21 -2.74 11.60
C ALA A 17 13.11 -4.13 10.94
N LEU A 18 14.12 -4.52 10.14
CA LEU A 18 14.17 -5.81 9.45
C LEU A 18 14.98 -6.87 10.22
N ALA A 19 15.51 -6.55 11.41
CA ALA A 19 16.41 -7.42 12.17
C ALA A 19 15.75 -8.75 12.58
N ASP A 20 14.49 -8.67 13.00
CA ASP A 20 13.78 -9.80 13.61
C ASP A 20 13.00 -10.64 12.58
N GLY A 21 13.03 -10.24 11.30
CA GLY A 21 12.41 -10.96 10.19
C GLY A 21 10.92 -10.68 9.99
N SER A 22 10.30 -9.91 10.87
CA SER A 22 8.93 -9.37 10.76
C SER A 22 8.97 -7.87 11.06
N VAL A 23 8.09 -7.10 10.43
CA VAL A 23 7.96 -5.66 10.67
C VAL A 23 6.68 -5.41 11.47
N THR A 24 6.79 -4.74 12.61
CA THR A 24 5.64 -4.27 13.38
C THR A 24 5.05 -3.00 12.77
N PHE A 25 3.78 -2.69 13.09
CA PHE A 25 3.17 -1.43 12.64
C PHE A 25 3.94 -0.21 13.12
N ASP A 26 4.49 -0.20 14.34
CA ASP A 26 5.26 0.94 14.85
C ASP A 26 6.55 1.18 14.04
N GLU A 27 7.23 0.11 13.62
CA GLU A 27 8.41 0.17 12.76
C GLU A 27 8.06 0.62 11.33
N TYR A 28 6.96 0.11 10.79
CA TYR A 28 6.39 0.56 9.53
C TYR A 28 6.01 2.04 9.57
N GLU A 29 5.24 2.48 10.57
CA GLU A 29 4.80 3.86 10.74
C GLU A 29 6.02 4.79 10.85
N GLN A 30 7.04 4.40 11.63
CA GLN A 30 8.26 5.19 11.73
C GLN A 30 8.96 5.36 10.38
N ALA A 31 9.10 4.27 9.60
CA ALA A 31 9.71 4.30 8.28
C ALA A 31 8.93 5.20 7.30
N ILE A 32 7.60 5.04 7.24
CA ILE A 32 6.75 5.85 6.35
C ILE A 32 6.76 7.32 6.76
N ARG A 33 6.69 7.64 8.06
CA ARG A 33 6.77 9.04 8.51
C ARG A 33 8.12 9.68 8.22
N ALA A 34 9.22 8.92 8.26
CA ALA A 34 10.52 9.40 7.84
C ALA A 34 10.55 9.74 6.33
N THR A 35 9.99 8.87 5.49
CA THR A 35 9.81 9.12 4.04
C THR A 35 9.01 10.39 3.79
N ILE A 36 7.85 10.54 4.44
CA ILE A 36 6.98 11.71 4.27
C ILE A 36 7.66 12.99 4.75
N THR A 37 8.42 12.93 5.85
CA THR A 37 9.20 14.06 6.34
C THR A 37 10.27 14.48 5.33
N CYS A 38 11.00 13.51 4.75
CA CYS A 38 11.99 13.77 3.69
C CYS A 38 11.37 14.48 2.48
N MET A 39 10.21 14.03 2.02
CA MET A 39 9.47 14.65 0.91
C MET A 39 9.07 16.10 1.25
N ARG A 40 8.49 16.32 2.44
CA ARG A 40 8.07 17.64 2.91
C ARG A 40 9.23 18.61 3.07
N ASP A 41 10.35 18.15 3.59
CA ASP A 41 11.57 18.96 3.73
C ASP A 41 12.16 19.36 2.35
N ALA A 42 11.90 18.57 1.31
CA ALA A 42 12.24 18.89 -0.07
C ALA A 42 11.19 19.79 -0.78
N GLY A 43 10.11 20.16 -0.09
CA GLY A 43 9.04 21.01 -0.62
C GLY A 43 7.95 20.25 -1.39
N ILE A 44 7.91 18.92 -1.30
CA ILE A 44 6.85 18.10 -1.88
C ILE A 44 5.67 18.04 -0.91
N GLU A 45 4.48 18.44 -1.38
CA GLU A 45 3.24 18.28 -0.62
C GLU A 45 2.80 16.82 -0.63
N VAL A 46 2.41 16.31 0.53
CA VAL A 46 2.00 14.92 0.74
C VAL A 46 0.64 14.90 1.42
N ASP A 47 -0.31 14.26 0.75
CA ASP A 47 -1.72 14.11 1.15
C ASP A 47 -2.01 12.69 1.65
N ASP A 48 -3.16 12.55 2.33
CA ASP A 48 -3.73 11.29 2.85
C ASP A 48 -2.86 10.52 3.88
N ASP A 49 -1.85 11.16 4.48
CA ASP A 49 -0.83 10.58 5.38
C ASP A 49 -1.30 10.15 6.79
N GLN A 50 -2.59 9.84 6.94
CA GLN A 50 -3.18 9.37 8.20
C GLN A 50 -3.22 7.85 8.24
N VAL A 51 -3.20 7.29 9.46
CA VAL A 51 -3.34 5.84 9.62
C VAL A 51 -4.74 5.41 9.18
N ASP A 52 -4.80 4.49 8.22
CA ASP A 52 -6.01 3.84 7.75
C ASP A 52 -6.24 2.56 8.55
N TYR A 53 -7.24 2.61 9.45
CA TYR A 53 -7.69 1.45 10.24
C TYR A 53 -8.86 0.71 9.59
N HIS A 54 -9.30 1.12 8.40
CA HIS A 54 -10.40 0.46 7.69
C HIS A 54 -9.95 -0.77 6.90
N ARG A 55 -8.66 -1.10 6.97
CA ARG A 55 -8.05 -2.25 6.32
C ARG A 55 -7.73 -3.37 7.31
N PRO A 56 -7.59 -4.62 6.82
CA PRO A 56 -7.23 -5.79 7.63
C PRO A 56 -5.98 -5.60 8.49
N PHE A 57 -5.06 -4.73 8.07
CA PHE A 57 -3.89 -4.33 8.83
C PHE A 57 -3.69 -2.81 8.68
N PRO A 58 -3.22 -2.10 9.72
CA PRO A 58 -3.06 -0.65 9.65
C PRO A 58 -2.00 -0.24 8.62
N GLU A 59 -2.32 0.74 7.80
CA GLU A 59 -1.41 1.31 6.80
C GLU A 59 -1.42 2.84 6.90
N ILE A 60 -0.43 3.49 6.30
CA ILE A 60 -0.44 4.93 6.07
C ILE A 60 -0.41 5.13 4.56
N PRO A 61 -1.57 5.19 3.89
CA PRO A 61 -1.61 5.61 2.50
C PRO A 61 -1.05 7.04 2.42
N TYR A 62 -0.41 7.38 1.30
CA TYR A 62 -0.08 8.76 1.01
C TYR A 62 0.03 8.95 -0.50
N THR A 63 -0.23 10.17 -0.94
CA THR A 63 -0.03 10.58 -2.33
C THR A 63 0.74 11.90 -2.37
N PHE A 64 1.42 12.15 -3.47
CA PHE A 64 2.14 13.40 -3.70
C PHE A 64 2.00 13.81 -5.16
N ALA A 65 2.03 15.11 -5.42
CA ALA A 65 1.98 15.63 -6.77
C ALA A 65 3.23 15.21 -7.54
N GLY A 66 3.04 14.81 -8.81
CA GLY A 66 4.15 14.44 -9.69
C GLY A 66 5.02 15.62 -10.11
N GLU A 67 4.60 16.86 -9.85
CA GLU A 67 5.35 18.10 -10.07
C GLU A 67 5.05 19.10 -8.95
N VAL A 68 6.02 19.97 -8.62
CA VAL A 68 5.82 21.07 -7.65
C VAL A 68 6.06 22.38 -8.37
N GLU A 69 4.97 23.10 -8.72
CA GLU A 69 5.04 24.32 -9.51
C GLU A 69 6.02 25.35 -8.91
N GLY A 70 7.02 25.74 -9.69
CA GLY A 70 8.02 26.73 -9.28
C GLY A 70 9.10 26.24 -8.32
N VAL A 71 9.12 24.94 -7.98
CA VAL A 71 10.13 24.33 -7.09
C VAL A 71 10.90 23.21 -7.81
N LEU A 72 10.19 22.20 -8.33
CA LEU A 72 10.75 21.03 -9.00
C LEU A 72 9.92 20.73 -10.25
N ASP A 73 10.59 20.40 -11.36
CA ASP A 73 9.89 19.79 -12.49
C ASP A 73 9.43 18.36 -12.14
N GLY A 74 8.67 17.73 -13.05
CA GLY A 74 8.07 16.44 -12.76
C GLY A 74 9.11 15.32 -12.53
N ASP A 75 10.15 15.28 -13.35
CA ASP A 75 11.21 14.27 -13.24
C ASP A 75 12.03 14.47 -11.94
N GLN A 76 12.27 15.72 -11.56
CA GLN A 76 12.95 16.07 -10.31
C GLN A 76 12.12 15.70 -9.08
N THR A 77 10.81 15.97 -9.11
CA THR A 77 9.90 15.65 -8.01
C THR A 77 9.88 14.14 -7.77
N LEU A 78 9.75 13.35 -8.84
CA LEU A 78 9.79 11.89 -8.78
C LEU A 78 11.13 11.38 -8.27
N ALA A 79 12.26 11.88 -8.78
CA ALA A 79 13.58 11.44 -8.34
C ALA A 79 13.84 11.73 -6.85
N VAL A 80 13.35 12.87 -6.34
CA VAL A 80 13.43 13.20 -4.91
C VAL A 80 12.53 12.26 -4.09
N ALA A 81 11.29 12.05 -4.53
CA ALA A 81 10.35 11.15 -3.87
C ALA A 81 10.89 9.70 -3.80
N ASP A 82 11.38 9.17 -4.93
CA ASP A 82 12.00 7.85 -5.02
C ASP A 82 13.20 7.75 -4.07
N GLY A 83 14.07 8.77 -4.05
CA GLY A 83 15.21 8.81 -3.14
C GLY A 83 14.79 8.77 -1.66
N CYS A 84 13.72 9.47 -1.28
CA CYS A 84 13.16 9.39 0.07
C CYS A 84 12.62 7.98 0.37
N ILE A 85 11.87 7.37 -0.56
CA ILE A 85 11.29 6.03 -0.40
C ILE A 85 12.40 4.98 -0.24
N GLU A 86 13.37 4.95 -1.15
CA GLU A 86 14.49 4.02 -1.12
C GLU A 86 15.28 4.13 0.18
N THR A 87 15.52 5.37 0.63
CA THR A 87 16.32 5.65 1.82
C THR A 87 15.61 5.22 3.11
N TYR A 88 14.30 5.45 3.23
CA TYR A 88 13.62 5.37 4.52
C TYR A 88 12.58 4.26 4.66
N SER A 89 11.90 3.82 3.60
CA SER A 89 10.77 2.91 3.76
C SER A 89 10.68 1.74 2.80
N GLN A 90 11.38 1.72 1.67
CA GLN A 90 11.16 0.72 0.62
C GLN A 90 11.16 -0.73 1.13
N TYR A 91 12.18 -1.13 1.89
CA TYR A 91 12.29 -2.52 2.31
C TYR A 91 11.39 -2.85 3.50
N VAL A 92 11.15 -1.87 4.37
CA VAL A 92 10.24 -2.00 5.52
C VAL A 92 8.81 -2.15 5.04
N ASP A 93 8.37 -1.30 4.10
CA ASP A 93 7.04 -1.34 3.49
C ASP A 93 6.81 -2.67 2.76
N MET A 94 7.77 -3.09 1.92
CA MET A 94 7.67 -4.39 1.26
C MET A 94 7.62 -5.56 2.26
N ALA A 95 8.41 -5.53 3.34
CA ALA A 95 8.40 -6.59 4.35
C ALA A 95 7.07 -6.62 5.11
N TYR A 96 6.55 -5.45 5.48
CA TYR A 96 5.28 -5.30 6.18
C TYR A 96 4.11 -5.83 5.34
N GLN A 97 4.02 -5.45 4.05
CA GLN A 97 2.95 -5.89 3.15
C GLN A 97 3.04 -7.38 2.78
N THR A 98 4.23 -7.97 2.83
CA THR A 98 4.44 -9.40 2.49
C THR A 98 4.54 -10.31 3.72
N ASP A 99 4.33 -9.78 4.92
CA ASP A 99 4.35 -10.57 6.15
C ASP A 99 3.18 -11.57 6.17
N ALA A 100 3.44 -12.80 6.61
CA ALA A 100 2.44 -13.85 6.64
C ALA A 100 1.24 -13.48 7.54
N ALA A 101 1.46 -12.76 8.64
CA ALA A 101 0.38 -12.31 9.51
C ALA A 101 -0.49 -11.23 8.84
N ALA A 102 0.12 -10.37 8.01
CA ALA A 102 -0.64 -9.42 7.20
C ALA A 102 -1.50 -10.15 6.16
N GLN A 103 -0.94 -11.15 5.47
CA GLN A 103 -1.68 -11.96 4.49
C GLN A 103 -2.82 -12.76 5.15
N GLU A 104 -2.59 -13.37 6.31
CA GLU A 104 -3.64 -14.06 7.08
C GLU A 104 -4.76 -13.11 7.51
N ALA A 105 -4.42 -11.87 7.89
CA ALA A 105 -5.41 -10.85 8.24
C ALA A 105 -6.24 -10.40 7.02
N ILE A 106 -5.61 -10.21 5.86
CA ILE A 106 -6.29 -9.88 4.60
C ILE A 106 -7.28 -10.97 4.21
N ASP A 107 -6.86 -12.24 4.25
CA ASP A 107 -7.74 -13.36 3.90
C ASP A 107 -8.89 -13.50 4.90
N ALA A 108 -8.63 -13.38 6.20
CA ALA A 108 -9.67 -13.43 7.22
C ALA A 108 -10.67 -12.28 7.09
N TYR A 109 -10.23 -11.09 6.67
CA TYR A 109 -11.11 -9.95 6.42
C TYR A 109 -11.91 -10.14 5.13
N PHE A 110 -11.31 -10.66 4.06
CA PHE A 110 -12.00 -10.94 2.80
C PHE A 110 -13.20 -11.87 3.01
N VAL A 111 -13.03 -12.91 3.83
CA VAL A 111 -14.13 -13.82 4.21
C VAL A 111 -15.31 -13.06 4.86
N GLN A 112 -15.03 -11.99 5.63
CA GLN A 112 -16.07 -11.19 6.29
C GLN A 112 -16.82 -10.29 5.33
N VAL A 113 -16.14 -9.76 4.31
CA VAL A 113 -16.71 -8.82 3.33
C VAL A 113 -17.08 -9.47 2.00
N ARG A 114 -16.94 -10.79 1.88
CA ARG A 114 -17.12 -11.54 0.62
C ARG A 114 -18.47 -11.27 -0.03
N ASP A 115 -19.56 -11.29 0.73
CA ASP A 115 -20.91 -11.08 0.19
C ASP A 115 -21.09 -9.64 -0.33
N GLU A 116 -20.52 -8.64 0.37
CA GLU A 116 -20.52 -7.24 -0.06
C GLU A 116 -19.64 -7.05 -1.31
N PHE A 117 -18.53 -7.79 -1.40
CA PHE A 117 -17.63 -7.78 -2.54
C PHE A 117 -18.31 -8.35 -3.80
N ILE A 118 -19.03 -9.46 -3.66
CA ILE A 118 -19.83 -10.04 -4.74
C ILE A 118 -20.92 -9.08 -5.18
N ALA A 119 -21.67 -8.50 -4.23
CA ALA A 119 -22.72 -7.54 -4.55
C ALA A 119 -22.18 -6.32 -5.31
N CYS A 120 -20.98 -5.84 -4.95
CA CYS A 120 -20.31 -4.76 -5.69
C CYS A 120 -19.98 -5.16 -7.14
N LEU A 121 -19.48 -6.38 -7.36
CA LEU A 121 -19.18 -6.88 -8.70
C LEU A 121 -20.45 -7.04 -9.54
N GLU A 122 -21.52 -7.57 -8.95
CA GLU A 122 -22.81 -7.72 -9.63
C GLU A 122 -23.45 -6.38 -10.00
N ASP A 123 -23.35 -5.36 -9.14
CA ASP A 123 -23.79 -3.99 -9.44
C ASP A 123 -23.05 -3.37 -10.63
N GLN A 124 -21.80 -3.80 -10.85
CA GLN A 124 -20.99 -3.43 -12.02
C GLN A 124 -21.31 -4.25 -13.27
N GLY A 125 -22.33 -5.10 -13.22
CA GLY A 125 -22.75 -5.96 -14.33
C GLY A 125 -21.83 -7.16 -14.54
N GLN A 126 -20.95 -7.49 -13.59
CA GLN A 126 -20.21 -8.74 -13.61
C GLN A 126 -21.15 -9.89 -13.24
N THR A 127 -21.03 -11.00 -13.96
CA THR A 127 -21.69 -12.25 -13.54
C THR A 127 -20.71 -13.02 -12.67
N VAL A 128 -21.04 -13.16 -11.38
CA VAL A 128 -20.20 -13.83 -10.40
C VAL A 128 -20.78 -15.20 -10.06
N ASP A 129 -19.94 -16.24 -10.04
CA ASP A 129 -20.34 -17.54 -9.52
C ASP A 129 -20.39 -17.46 -7.99
N PRO A 130 -21.52 -17.76 -7.33
CA PRO A 130 -21.60 -17.73 -5.86
C PRO A 130 -20.62 -18.69 -5.19
N ASP A 131 -20.20 -19.75 -5.88
CA ASP A 131 -19.23 -20.75 -5.40
C ASP A 131 -17.77 -20.41 -5.81
N ALA A 132 -17.54 -19.25 -6.44
CA ALA A 132 -16.20 -18.79 -6.78
C ALA A 132 -15.29 -18.73 -5.55
N THR A 133 -14.06 -19.17 -5.74
CA THR A 133 -12.99 -19.00 -4.75
C THR A 133 -12.64 -17.52 -4.57
N ASP A 134 -12.04 -17.17 -3.44
CA ASP A 134 -11.63 -15.80 -3.16
C ASP A 134 -10.66 -15.26 -4.23
N ASP A 135 -9.77 -16.12 -4.73
CA ASP A 135 -8.86 -15.77 -5.83
C ASP A 135 -9.61 -15.48 -7.14
N GLU A 136 -10.64 -16.25 -7.47
CA GLU A 136 -11.47 -16.02 -8.66
C GLU A 136 -12.23 -14.69 -8.54
N LEU A 137 -12.75 -14.37 -7.34
CA LEU A 137 -13.43 -13.10 -7.07
C LEU A 137 -12.48 -11.90 -7.21
N ARG A 138 -11.27 -11.99 -6.63
CA ARG A 138 -10.26 -10.94 -6.74
C ARG A 138 -9.78 -10.75 -8.18
N GLN A 139 -9.59 -11.83 -8.94
CA GLN A 139 -9.26 -11.76 -10.36
C GLN A 139 -10.38 -11.11 -11.19
N ALA A 140 -11.65 -11.44 -10.90
CA ALA A 140 -12.80 -10.83 -11.56
C ALA A 140 -12.85 -9.31 -11.29
N ALA A 141 -12.58 -8.88 -10.05
CA ALA A 141 -12.49 -7.47 -9.71
C ALA A 141 -11.35 -6.74 -10.46
N VAL A 142 -10.18 -7.37 -10.60
CA VAL A 142 -9.08 -6.82 -11.39
C VAL A 142 -9.46 -6.68 -12.88
N ALA A 143 -10.14 -7.67 -13.44
CA ALA A 143 -10.63 -7.61 -14.82
C ALA A 143 -11.71 -6.52 -15.01
N ALA A 144 -12.59 -6.34 -14.02
CA ALA A 144 -13.63 -5.31 -14.03
C ALA A 144 -13.04 -3.89 -14.07
N MET A 145 -11.97 -3.63 -13.32
CA MET A 145 -11.27 -2.34 -13.34
C MET A 145 -10.72 -1.95 -14.72
N ALA A 146 -10.41 -2.94 -15.57
CA ALA A 146 -9.91 -2.67 -16.93
C ALA A 146 -11.03 -2.38 -17.94
N THR A 147 -12.29 -2.65 -17.59
CA THR A 147 -13.42 -2.69 -18.53
C THR A 147 -14.57 -1.75 -18.14
N PHE A 148 -14.67 -1.36 -16.87
CA PHE A 148 -15.73 -0.52 -16.34
C PHE A 148 -15.19 0.69 -15.57
N ASP A 149 -15.87 1.82 -15.74
CA ASP A 149 -15.63 3.08 -15.00
C ASP A 149 -16.45 3.11 -13.67
N GLY A 150 -16.61 1.94 -13.05
CA GLY A 150 -17.35 1.74 -11.81
C GLY A 150 -16.48 1.91 -10.56
N PRO A 151 -17.07 1.93 -9.35
CA PRO A 151 -16.31 2.05 -8.11
C PRO A 151 -15.36 0.86 -7.92
N ASN A 152 -14.14 1.06 -7.41
CA ASN A 152 -13.24 -0.06 -7.15
C ASN A 152 -13.78 -0.93 -5.99
N CYS A 153 -14.20 -2.17 -6.26
CA CYS A 153 -14.79 -3.02 -5.22
C CYS A 153 -13.85 -3.32 -4.05
N PHE A 154 -12.53 -3.32 -4.26
CA PHE A 154 -11.56 -3.41 -3.18
C PHE A 154 -11.61 -2.18 -2.26
N THR A 155 -11.83 -1.00 -2.83
CA THR A 155 -11.94 0.25 -2.08
C THR A 155 -13.29 0.38 -1.38
N VAL A 156 -14.38 -0.07 -2.02
CA VAL A 156 -15.73 -0.04 -1.43
C VAL A 156 -15.84 -0.92 -0.19
N THR A 157 -15.21 -2.09 -0.22
CA THR A 157 -15.29 -3.10 0.85
C THR A 157 -14.10 -3.08 1.82
N GLY A 158 -13.03 -2.35 1.49
CA GLY A 158 -11.77 -2.38 2.24
C GLY A 158 -10.97 -3.68 2.05
N ALA A 159 -11.33 -4.53 1.09
CA ALA A 159 -10.77 -5.87 0.86
C ALA A 159 -9.37 -5.89 0.21
N ARG A 160 -8.56 -4.84 0.39
CA ARG A 160 -7.19 -4.75 -0.13
C ARG A 160 -6.19 -5.48 0.73
#